data_AF-A0A7S4P1W7-F1
#
_entry.id   AF-A0A7S4P1W7-F1
#
_cell.length_a   1.000
_cell.length_b   1.000
_cell.length_c   1.000
_cell.angle_alpha   90.00
_cell.angle_beta   90.00
_cell.angle_gamma   90.00
#
_symmetry.space_group_name_H-M   'P 1'
#
loop_
_entity.id
_entity.type
_entity.pdbx_description
1 polymer ?
#
loop_
_entity_poly.entity_id
_entity_poly.type
_entity_poly.pdbx_seq_one_letter_code
_entity_poly.pdbx_strand_id
1 'polypeptide(L)'
;VEEEETEEDKKLREKEREKEKEEVEKRGFVVHKVQKSDTLFSLSLRYDVTVEQIKSANMISSSSTFIQHHPTLRIPTTKLPPPLPVKKELEEERKREAMERAFLRIVKGEVDRLEAKYYLEESDWDLTAAVNSYKESTEWEKTNPLINATSQHPYPPPPRRVRICC
;
A
#
# COMPACT_ATOMS: atom_id res chain seq x y z
N VAL A 1 10.96 3.83 -52.98
CA VAL A 1 11.04 2.37 -52.74
C VAL A 1 9.94 2.10 -51.76
N GLU A 2 8.75 1.83 -52.28
CA GLU A 2 7.58 1.47 -51.48
C GLU A 2 7.61 -0.05 -51.41
N GLU A 3 7.80 -0.58 -50.20
CA GLU A 3 7.83 -2.01 -49.93
C GLU A 3 6.38 -2.52 -50.01
N GLU A 4 6.03 -3.19 -51.11
CA GLU A 4 4.78 -3.95 -51.20
C GLU A 4 4.84 -5.12 -50.21
N GLU A 5 4.22 -4.95 -49.05
CA GLU A 5 3.98 -6.06 -48.11
C GLU A 5 3.22 -7.18 -48.83
N THR A 6 3.77 -8.40 -48.80
CA THR A 6 3.18 -9.52 -49.53
C THR A 6 1.87 -9.97 -48.89
N GLU A 7 0.92 -10.42 -49.72
CA GLU A 7 -0.40 -10.88 -49.27
C GLU A 7 -0.31 -12.11 -48.34
N GLU A 8 0.81 -12.83 -48.40
CA GLU A 8 1.17 -13.93 -47.50
C GLU A 8 1.53 -13.43 -46.09
N ASP A 9 2.23 -12.30 -45.95
CA ASP A 9 2.56 -11.69 -44.65
C ASP A 9 1.31 -11.16 -43.93
N LYS A 10 0.37 -10.56 -44.67
CA LYS A 10 -0.95 -10.18 -44.14
C LYS A 10 -1.73 -11.38 -43.61
N LYS A 11 -1.72 -12.48 -44.36
CA LYS A 11 -2.44 -13.71 -44.01
C LYS A 11 -1.81 -14.43 -42.80
N LEU A 12 -0.49 -14.36 -42.64
CA LEU A 12 0.21 -14.88 -41.47
C LEU A 12 -0.18 -14.09 -40.20
N ARG A 13 -0.21 -12.76 -40.29
CA ARG A 13 -0.56 -11.86 -39.17
C ARG A 13 -2.03 -11.98 -38.74
N GLU A 14 -2.95 -12.19 -39.67
CA GLU A 14 -4.35 -12.47 -39.34
C GLU A 14 -4.51 -13.83 -38.64
N LYS A 15 -3.82 -14.87 -39.14
CA LYS A 15 -3.82 -16.21 -38.53
C LYS A 15 -3.22 -16.22 -37.12
N GLU A 16 -2.16 -15.43 -36.88
CA GLU A 16 -1.58 -15.27 -35.54
C GLU A 16 -2.52 -14.52 -34.58
N ARG A 17 -3.19 -13.46 -35.06
CA ARG A 17 -4.24 -12.75 -34.28
C ARG A 17 -5.41 -13.64 -33.90
N GLU A 18 -5.87 -14.50 -34.81
CA GLU A 18 -6.97 -15.43 -34.53
C GLU A 18 -6.57 -16.51 -33.53
N LYS A 19 -5.35 -17.05 -33.65
CA LYS A 19 -4.81 -18.05 -32.72
C LYS A 19 -4.57 -17.47 -31.32
N GLU A 20 -4.12 -16.22 -31.23
CA GLU A 20 -4.00 -15.49 -29.96
C GLU A 20 -5.37 -15.22 -29.33
N LYS A 21 -6.39 -14.89 -30.15
CA LYS A 21 -7.76 -14.62 -29.68
C LYS A 21 -8.41 -15.88 -29.08
N GLU A 22 -8.20 -17.05 -29.67
CA GLU A 22 -8.72 -18.33 -29.17
C GLU A 22 -7.98 -18.80 -27.89
N GLU A 23 -6.67 -18.57 -27.81
CA GLU A 23 -5.86 -18.79 -26.59
C GLU A 23 -6.31 -17.88 -25.43
N VAL A 24 -6.67 -16.63 -25.72
CA VAL A 24 -7.21 -15.69 -24.72
C VAL A 24 -8.58 -16.13 -24.22
N GLU A 25 -9.41 -16.72 -25.07
CA GLU A 25 -10.75 -17.20 -24.70
C GLU A 25 -10.72 -18.51 -23.87
N LYS A 26 -9.66 -19.31 -24.01
CA LYS A 26 -9.39 -20.49 -23.17
C LYS A 26 -8.80 -20.16 -21.80
N ARG A 27 -8.28 -18.94 -21.60
CA ARG A 27 -7.78 -18.45 -20.30
C ARG A 27 -8.96 -17.95 -19.48
N GLY A 28 -8.97 -18.25 -18.18
CA GLY A 28 -9.96 -17.69 -17.26
C GLY A 28 -9.97 -16.16 -17.32
N PHE A 29 -11.14 -15.56 -17.08
CA PHE A 29 -11.27 -14.12 -16.97
C PHE A 29 -11.54 -13.73 -15.52
N VAL A 30 -10.85 -12.72 -15.03
CA VAL A 30 -11.15 -12.10 -13.74
C VAL A 30 -11.87 -10.78 -13.99
N VAL A 31 -13.00 -10.57 -13.30
CA VAL A 31 -13.74 -9.32 -13.35
C VAL A 31 -13.21 -8.40 -12.26
N HIS A 32 -12.53 -7.32 -12.65
CA HIS A 32 -11.99 -6.30 -11.74
C HIS A 32 -12.91 -5.08 -11.70
N LYS A 33 -13.23 -4.60 -10.50
CA LYS A 33 -13.96 -3.34 -10.30
C LYS A 33 -12.98 -2.18 -10.26
N VAL A 34 -13.12 -1.23 -11.18
CA VAL A 34 -12.18 -0.11 -11.33
C VAL A 34 -12.32 0.86 -10.15
N GLN A 35 -11.18 1.20 -9.52
CA GLN A 35 -11.08 2.23 -8.50
C GLN A 35 -10.53 3.54 -9.10
N LYS A 36 -10.74 4.67 -8.42
CA LYS A 36 -10.30 6.00 -8.89
C LYS A 36 -8.78 6.10 -9.12
N SER A 37 -8.01 5.33 -8.36
CA SER A 37 -6.54 5.25 -8.44
C SER A 37 -6.05 4.20 -9.44
N ASP A 38 -6.93 3.39 -10.02
CA ASP A 38 -6.52 2.35 -10.96
C ASP A 38 -6.19 2.98 -12.33
N THR A 39 -5.11 2.49 -12.93
CA THR A 39 -4.69 2.77 -14.30
C THR A 39 -4.47 1.47 -15.04
N LEU A 40 -4.57 1.47 -16.38
CA LEU A 40 -4.27 0.28 -17.19
C LEU A 40 -2.88 -0.30 -16.87
N PHE A 41 -1.90 0.56 -16.62
CA PHE A 41 -0.55 0.16 -16.25
C PHE A 41 -0.47 -0.51 -14.87
N SER A 42 -1.14 0.05 -13.87
CA SER A 42 -1.21 -0.58 -12.54
C SER A 42 -1.93 -1.94 -12.58
N LEU A 43 -2.93 -2.08 -13.46
CA LEU A 43 -3.66 -3.32 -13.65
C LEU A 43 -2.83 -4.36 -14.41
N SER A 44 -2.08 -3.96 -15.44
CA SER A 44 -1.15 -4.87 -16.14
C SER A 44 -0.12 -5.47 -15.18
N LEU A 45 0.43 -4.65 -14.27
CA LEU A 45 1.38 -5.11 -13.26
C LEU A 45 0.73 -6.04 -12.23
N ARG A 46 -0.47 -5.69 -11.76
CA ARG A 46 -1.18 -6.47 -10.73
C ARG A 46 -1.60 -7.85 -11.22
N TYR A 47 -2.01 -7.94 -12.48
CA TYR A 47 -2.59 -9.15 -13.06
C TYR A 47 -1.63 -9.91 -13.97
N ASP A 48 -0.40 -9.41 -14.15
CA ASP A 48 0.64 -10.01 -15.00
C ASP A 48 0.17 -10.19 -16.45
N VAL A 49 -0.43 -9.14 -17.01
CA VAL A 49 -1.00 -9.09 -18.37
C VAL A 49 -0.54 -7.83 -19.09
N THR A 50 -0.57 -7.80 -20.42
CA THR A 50 -0.22 -6.59 -21.16
C THR A 50 -1.41 -5.61 -21.20
N VAL A 51 -1.10 -4.32 -21.34
CA VAL A 51 -2.13 -3.28 -21.51
C VAL A 51 -2.99 -3.54 -22.75
N GLU A 52 -2.39 -4.05 -23.81
CA GLU A 52 -3.08 -4.39 -25.07
C GLU A 52 -4.08 -5.53 -24.87
N GLN A 53 -3.72 -6.55 -24.08
CA GLN A 53 -4.62 -7.65 -23.71
C GLN A 53 -5.82 -7.17 -22.90
N ILE A 54 -5.63 -6.22 -21.97
CA ILE A 54 -6.75 -5.61 -21.23
C ILE A 54 -7.65 -4.80 -22.18
N LYS A 55 -7.04 -4.02 -23.09
CA LYS A 55 -7.81 -3.20 -24.04
C LYS A 55 -8.61 -4.06 -25.02
N SER A 56 -8.01 -5.09 -25.58
CA SER A 56 -8.66 -6.01 -26.53
C SER A 56 -9.81 -6.77 -25.88
N ALA A 57 -9.64 -7.22 -24.64
CA ALA A 57 -10.69 -7.92 -23.89
C ALA A 57 -11.90 -7.04 -23.52
N ASN A 58 -11.72 -5.70 -23.45
CA ASN A 58 -12.77 -4.76 -23.05
C ASN A 58 -13.23 -3.82 -24.17
N MET A 59 -12.79 -4.07 -25.42
CA MET A 59 -13.09 -3.23 -26.59
C MET A 59 -12.71 -1.75 -26.38
N ILE A 60 -11.63 -1.49 -25.65
CA ILE A 60 -11.12 -0.14 -25.41
C ILE A 60 -10.26 0.27 -26.59
N SER A 61 -10.51 1.46 -27.16
CA SER A 61 -9.69 2.01 -28.25
C SER A 61 -8.22 2.12 -27.85
N SER A 62 -7.31 1.78 -28.77
CA SER A 62 -5.85 1.82 -28.55
C SER A 62 -5.36 3.20 -28.08
N SER A 63 -6.02 4.28 -28.51
CA SER A 63 -5.73 5.67 -28.12
C SER A 63 -6.22 6.03 -26.71
N SER A 64 -7.11 5.24 -26.11
CA SER A 64 -7.71 5.59 -24.82
C SER A 64 -6.90 5.04 -23.65
N THR A 65 -6.60 5.91 -22.70
CA THR A 65 -5.93 5.59 -21.42
C THR A 65 -6.92 5.65 -20.25
N PHE A 66 -8.09 6.26 -20.45
CA PHE A 66 -9.09 6.50 -19.41
C PHE A 66 -10.01 5.30 -19.22
N ILE A 67 -9.74 4.50 -18.18
CA ILE A 67 -10.60 3.38 -17.77
C ILE A 67 -11.73 3.78 -16.83
N GLN A 68 -11.77 5.03 -16.37
CA GLN A 68 -12.76 5.52 -15.40
C GLN A 68 -14.20 5.49 -15.94
N HIS A 69 -14.37 5.47 -17.26
CA HIS A 69 -15.69 5.32 -17.90
C HIS A 69 -16.23 3.88 -17.82
N HIS A 70 -15.38 2.91 -17.49
CA HIS A 70 -15.75 1.50 -17.37
C HIS A 70 -15.75 1.10 -15.88
N PRO A 71 -16.92 0.82 -15.27
CA PRO A 71 -16.99 0.46 -13.85
C PRO A 71 -16.36 -0.91 -13.55
N THR A 72 -16.30 -1.79 -14.54
CA THR A 72 -15.74 -3.14 -14.45
C THR A 72 -14.94 -3.47 -15.69
N LEU A 73 -13.80 -4.12 -15.52
CA LEU A 73 -12.93 -4.61 -16.59
C LEU A 73 -12.80 -6.13 -16.52
N ARG A 74 -12.87 -6.79 -17.67
CA ARG A 74 -12.54 -8.20 -17.87
C ARG A 74 -11.04 -8.32 -18.14
N ILE A 75 -10.32 -9.03 -17.29
CA ILE A 75 -8.88 -9.19 -17.40
C ILE A 75 -8.57 -10.66 -17.73
N PRO A 76 -7.95 -10.95 -18.88
CA PRO A 76 -7.60 -12.31 -19.28
C PRO A 76 -6.38 -12.78 -18.48
N THR A 77 -6.60 -13.45 -17.35
CA THR A 77 -5.51 -13.95 -16.49
C THR A 77 -5.85 -15.30 -15.88
N THR A 78 -4.85 -16.16 -15.79
CA THR A 78 -4.93 -17.45 -15.11
C THR A 78 -4.52 -17.36 -13.65
N LYS A 79 -3.91 -16.24 -13.22
CA LYS A 79 -3.45 -16.02 -11.85
C LYS A 79 -4.40 -15.07 -11.12
N LEU A 80 -4.88 -15.50 -9.95
CA LEU A 80 -5.62 -14.61 -9.06
C LEU A 80 -4.67 -13.51 -8.57
N PRO A 81 -5.04 -12.22 -8.66
CA PRO A 81 -4.19 -11.14 -8.19
C PRO A 81 -3.91 -11.32 -6.69
N PRO A 82 -2.72 -10.93 -6.21
CA PRO A 82 -2.47 -10.92 -4.78
C PRO A 82 -3.53 -10.05 -4.10
N PRO A 83 -4.09 -10.50 -2.95
CA PRO A 83 -5.08 -9.73 -2.24
C PRO A 83 -4.47 -8.37 -1.88
N LEU A 84 -5.17 -7.30 -2.26
CA LEU A 84 -4.69 -5.93 -2.05
C LEU A 84 -4.33 -5.71 -0.57
N PRO A 85 -3.10 -5.27 -0.24
CA PRO A 85 -2.72 -4.99 1.15
C PRO A 85 -3.51 -3.83 1.76
N VAL A 86 -4.19 -3.04 0.91
CA VAL A 86 -4.94 -1.82 1.24
C VAL A 86 -5.91 -1.97 2.42
N LYS A 87 -6.57 -3.12 2.60
CA LYS A 87 -7.52 -3.27 3.72
C LYS A 87 -6.84 -3.52 5.06
N LYS A 88 -5.69 -4.21 5.07
CA LYS A 88 -4.99 -4.56 6.31
C LYS A 88 -4.15 -3.39 6.80
N GLU A 89 -3.38 -2.79 5.91
CA GLU A 89 -2.50 -1.67 6.22
C GLU A 89 -3.30 -0.43 6.67
N LEU A 90 -4.39 -0.09 5.98
CA LEU A 90 -5.28 1.00 6.40
C LEU A 90 -5.95 0.74 7.75
N GLU A 91 -6.34 -0.50 8.03
CA GLU A 91 -6.93 -0.84 9.32
C GLU A 91 -5.91 -0.78 10.45
N GLU A 92 -4.67 -1.18 10.18
CA GLU A 92 -3.54 -1.05 11.11
C GLU A 92 -3.17 0.41 11.35
N GLU A 93 -3.11 1.25 10.31
CA GLU A 93 -2.92 2.70 10.45
C GLU A 93 -4.02 3.34 11.28
N ARG A 94 -5.29 3.00 11.03
CA ARG A 94 -6.42 3.52 11.82
C ARG A 94 -6.35 3.09 13.29
N LYS A 95 -5.90 1.85 13.55
CA LYS A 95 -5.66 1.37 14.92
C LYS A 95 -4.53 2.15 15.60
N ARG A 96 -3.43 2.39 14.87
CA ARG A 96 -2.30 3.20 15.33
C ARG A 96 -2.73 4.63 15.67
N GLU A 97 -3.47 5.29 14.78
CA GLU A 97 -4.01 6.64 15.04
C GLU A 97 -4.99 6.65 16.23
N ALA A 98 -5.81 5.60 16.38
CA ALA A 98 -6.70 5.46 17.53
C ALA A 98 -5.92 5.32 18.85
N MET A 99 -4.79 4.61 18.83
CA MET A 99 -3.88 4.47 19.97
C MET A 99 -3.17 5.78 20.29
N GLU A 100 -2.64 6.50 19.28
CA GLU A 100 -2.06 7.85 19.46
C GLU A 100 -3.07 8.76 20.16
N ARG A 101 -4.32 8.77 19.68
CA ARG A 101 -5.39 9.60 20.25
C ARG A 101 -5.78 9.15 21.66
N ALA A 102 -5.77 7.85 21.93
CA ALA A 102 -6.05 7.32 23.26
C ALA A 102 -4.95 7.69 24.26
N PHE A 103 -3.68 7.63 23.85
CA PHE A 103 -2.53 8.05 24.64
C PHE A 103 -2.64 9.53 25.01
N LEU A 104 -2.86 10.40 24.01
CA LEU A 104 -3.05 11.84 24.22
C LEU A 104 -4.22 12.14 25.18
N ARG A 105 -5.29 11.35 25.13
CA ARG A 105 -6.42 11.49 26.08
C ARG A 105 -6.02 11.13 27.50
N ILE A 106 -5.23 10.05 27.69
CA ILE A 106 -4.79 9.61 29.03
C ILE A 106 -3.83 10.63 29.65
N VAL A 107 -2.91 11.18 28.84
CA VAL A 107 -1.93 12.20 29.24
C VAL A 107 -2.54 13.62 29.22
N LYS A 108 -3.87 13.73 29.06
CA LYS A 108 -4.62 15.00 29.05
C LYS A 108 -4.12 16.06 28.06
N GLY A 109 -3.46 15.64 26.99
CA GLY A 109 -2.96 16.55 25.95
C GLY A 109 -1.77 17.41 26.37
N GLU A 110 -1.07 17.06 27.46
CA GLU A 110 0.17 17.73 27.87
C GLU A 110 1.35 17.43 26.92
N VAL A 111 1.19 16.44 26.06
CA VAL A 111 2.22 15.86 25.17
C VAL A 111 1.88 16.10 23.71
N ASP A 112 2.90 16.35 22.87
CA ASP A 112 2.72 16.50 21.42
C ASP A 112 2.43 15.15 20.73
N ARG A 113 1.79 15.19 19.56
CA ARG A 113 1.47 13.98 18.77
C ARG A 113 2.74 13.19 18.42
N LEU A 114 3.85 13.87 18.12
CA LEU A 114 5.10 13.22 17.75
C LEU A 114 5.71 12.43 18.91
N GLU A 115 5.61 12.95 20.13
CA GLU A 115 6.07 12.28 21.35
C GLU A 115 5.17 11.08 21.69
N ALA A 116 3.85 11.23 21.57
CA ALA A 116 2.91 10.11 21.73
C ALA A 116 3.22 8.97 20.74
N LYS A 117 3.53 9.31 19.48
CA LYS A 117 3.92 8.32 18.47
C LYS A 117 5.23 7.62 18.83
N TYR A 118 6.24 8.36 19.30
CA TYR A 118 7.52 7.80 19.72
C TYR A 118 7.35 6.73 20.81
N TYR A 119 6.62 7.03 21.88
CA TYR A 119 6.39 6.08 22.97
C TYR A 119 5.58 4.86 22.54
N LEU A 120 4.63 5.02 21.62
CA LEU A 120 3.88 3.91 21.05
C LEU A 120 4.75 3.04 20.13
N GLU A 121 5.62 3.63 19.31
CA GLU A 121 6.52 2.91 18.41
C GLU A 121 7.54 2.06 19.20
N GLU A 122 8.05 2.58 20.31
CA GLU A 122 9.00 1.85 21.17
C GLU A 122 8.37 0.75 22.02
N SER A 123 7.06 0.82 22.26
CA SER A 123 6.30 -0.15 23.06
C SER A 123 5.54 -1.17 22.21
N ASP A 124 5.93 -1.34 20.94
CA ASP A 124 5.25 -2.24 20.00
C ASP A 124 3.73 -1.93 19.89
N TRP A 125 3.37 -0.64 19.99
CA TRP A 125 2.02 -0.11 19.99
C TRP A 125 1.13 -0.57 21.17
N ASP A 126 1.70 -0.92 22.32
CA ASP A 126 0.97 -1.15 23.57
C ASP A 126 0.72 0.17 24.31
N LEU A 127 -0.54 0.58 24.35
CA LEU A 127 -0.97 1.82 25.02
C LEU A 127 -0.59 1.86 26.50
N THR A 128 -0.67 0.74 27.22
CA THR A 128 -0.40 0.70 28.66
C THR A 128 1.09 0.82 28.96
N ALA A 129 1.91 0.09 28.20
CA ALA A 129 3.37 0.15 28.30
C ALA A 129 3.90 1.53 27.87
N ALA A 130 3.30 2.15 26.85
CA ALA A 130 3.63 3.52 26.43
C ALA A 130 3.35 4.52 27.57
N VAL A 131 2.16 4.47 28.17
CA VAL A 131 1.77 5.40 29.26
C VAL A 131 2.66 5.21 30.50
N ASN A 132 3.02 3.97 30.84
CA ASN A 132 3.91 3.71 31.97
C ASN A 132 5.33 4.23 31.69
N SER A 133 5.87 3.95 30.51
CA SER A 133 7.18 4.48 30.08
C SER A 133 7.21 6.01 30.13
N TYR A 134 6.13 6.67 29.68
CA TYR A 134 6.00 8.12 29.77
C TYR A 134 6.01 8.62 31.22
N LYS A 135 5.21 8.03 32.11
CA LYS A 135 5.17 8.42 33.53
C LYS A 135 6.53 8.25 34.21
N GLU A 136 7.21 7.13 33.95
CA GLU A 136 8.55 6.87 34.47
C GLU A 136 9.55 7.92 33.98
N SER A 137 9.45 8.30 32.71
CA SER A 137 10.25 9.37 32.11
C SER A 137 10.01 10.71 32.82
N THR A 138 8.76 11.11 33.02
CA THR A 138 8.38 12.34 33.73
C THR A 138 8.81 12.34 35.20
N GLU A 139 8.73 11.19 35.88
CA GLU A 139 9.18 11.06 37.27
C GLU A 139 10.70 11.14 37.40
N TRP A 140 11.42 10.60 36.42
CA TRP A 140 12.87 10.73 36.35
C TRP A 140 13.31 12.19 36.13
N GLU A 141 12.61 12.94 35.27
CA GLU A 141 12.87 14.38 35.07
C GLU A 141 12.68 15.19 36.35
N LYS A 142 11.61 14.91 37.12
CA LYS A 142 11.36 15.58 38.41
C LYS A 142 12.46 15.35 39.43
N THR A 143 13.12 14.19 39.36
CA THR A 143 14.15 13.79 40.32
C THR A 143 15.57 14.15 39.88
N ASN A 144 15.79 14.54 38.61
CA ASN A 144 17.10 14.92 38.07
C ASN A 144 17.08 16.25 37.29
N PRO A 145 16.88 17.41 37.98
CA PRO A 145 16.61 18.70 37.33
C PRO A 145 17.75 19.25 36.46
N LEU A 146 18.98 18.75 36.62
CA LEU A 146 20.19 19.33 36.02
C LEU A 146 20.61 18.70 34.68
N ILE A 147 20.00 17.59 34.25
CA ILE A 147 20.37 16.88 33.01
C ILE A 147 19.60 17.42 31.78
N ASN A 148 18.40 17.96 31.98
CA ASN A 148 17.53 18.49 30.91
C ASN A 148 18.10 19.71 30.16
N ALA A 149 19.14 20.36 30.70
CA ALA A 149 19.78 21.51 30.06
C ALA A 149 20.78 21.13 28.95
N THR A 150 21.20 19.86 28.85
CA THR A 150 22.30 19.42 27.98
C THR A 150 21.90 18.45 26.87
N SER A 151 20.69 17.89 26.87
CA SER A 151 20.24 17.04 25.77
C SER A 151 19.72 17.90 24.62
N GLN A 152 20.47 17.95 23.51
CA GLN A 152 19.98 18.44 22.22
C GLN A 152 18.85 17.56 21.63
N HIS A 153 18.46 16.49 22.32
CA HIS A 153 17.27 15.73 21.99
C HIS A 153 16.06 16.35 22.73
N PRO A 154 14.98 16.73 22.03
CA PRO A 154 13.85 17.45 22.62
C PRO A 154 13.00 16.61 23.59
N TYR A 155 13.32 15.32 23.77
CA TYR A 155 12.56 14.40 24.61
C TYR A 155 13.48 13.61 25.54
N PRO A 156 12.99 13.27 26.76
CA PRO A 156 13.75 12.45 27.69
C PRO A 156 14.00 11.05 27.11
N PRO A 157 15.20 10.48 27.32
CA PRO A 157 15.50 9.15 26.83
C PRO A 157 14.59 8.13 27.52
N PRO A 158 14.02 7.15 26.78
CA PRO A 158 13.23 6.09 27.37
C PRO A 158 14.04 5.36 28.45
N PRO A 159 13.37 4.78 29.47
CA PRO A 159 14.07 3.99 30.48
C PRO A 159 14.88 2.89 29.79
N ARG A 160 16.17 2.78 30.15
CA ARG A 160 17.08 1.80 29.53
C ARG A 160 16.50 0.41 29.74
N ARG A 161 15.91 -0.19 28.70
CA ARG A 161 15.50 -1.60 28.73
C ARG A 161 16.73 -2.44 29.04
N VAL A 162 16.77 -3.03 30.23
CA VAL A 162 17.68 -4.13 30.52
C VAL A 162 17.18 -5.29 29.67
N ARG A 163 17.75 -5.46 28.47
CA ARG A 163 17.53 -6.67 27.69
C ARG A 163 18.10 -7.83 28.52
N ILE A 164 17.21 -8.55 29.19
CA ILE A 164 17.53 -9.87 29.74
C ILE A 164 17.73 -10.76 28.52
N CYS A 165 18.98 -10.84 28.04
CA CYS A 165 19.38 -11.86 27.10
C CYS A 165 19.14 -13.21 27.79
N CYS A 166 18.15 -13.96 27.31
CA CYS A 166 17.98 -15.38 27.62
C CYS A 166 18.89 -16.20 26.71
#